data_AF-A0A0B1RT14-F1
#
_entry.id   AF-A0A0B1RT14-F1
#
_cell.length_a   1.000
_cell.length_b   1.000
_cell.length_c   1.000
_cell.angle_alpha   90.00
_cell.angle_beta   90.00
_cell.angle_gamma   90.00
#
_symmetry.space_group_name_H-M   'P 1'
#
loop_
_entity.id
_entity.type
_entity.pdbx_description
1 polymer ?
#
loop_
_entity_poly.entity_id
_entity_poly.type
_entity_poly.pdbx_seq_one_letter_code
_entity_poly.pdbx_strand_id
1 'polypeptide(L)'
;MRLLILFALCIAASLQMDQGVIPDKFFGRFTLERSENFDEFLAAKGVNWLVRKMIQFASVTKVIAKNKVAGYNMENLTSKKNTLYHGWKLGETFEADGLDGNRHNVSSQNQAR
;
A
#
# COMPACT_ATOMS: atom_id res chain seq x y z
N MET A 1 28.71 -21.50 24.25
CA MET A 1 28.85 -20.34 23.33
C MET A 1 28.69 -20.69 21.86
N ARG A 2 29.40 -21.70 21.29
CA ARG A 2 29.23 -22.10 19.86
C ARG A 2 27.80 -22.48 19.46
N LEU A 3 27.06 -23.17 20.33
CA LEU A 3 25.67 -23.60 20.05
C LEU A 3 24.66 -22.43 20.04
N LEU A 4 24.87 -21.41 20.88
CA LEU A 4 24.03 -20.21 20.92
C LEU A 4 24.25 -19.30 19.69
N ILE A 5 25.48 -19.25 19.18
CA ILE A 5 25.83 -18.51 17.96
C ILE A 5 25.17 -19.16 16.73
N LEU A 6 25.14 -20.50 16.66
CA LEU A 6 24.46 -21.24 15.60
C LEU A 6 22.94 -21.02 15.63
N PHE A 7 22.33 -21.01 16.82
CA PHE A 7 20.89 -20.74 16.98
C PHE A 7 20.52 -19.31 16.57
N ALA A 8 21.35 -18.32 16.93
CA ALA A 8 21.15 -16.93 16.52
C ALA A 8 21.32 -16.74 15.00
N LEU A 9 22.26 -17.45 14.36
CA LEU A 9 22.42 -17.42 12.90
C LEU A 9 21.22 -18.05 12.17
N CYS A 10 20.65 -19.13 12.71
CA CYS A 10 19.46 -19.77 12.13
C CYS A 10 18.21 -18.87 12.24
N ILE A 11 18.06 -18.10 13.33
CA ILE A 11 16.97 -17.11 13.48
C ILE A 11 17.17 -15.93 12.52
N ALA A 12 18.41 -15.47 12.31
CA ALA A 12 18.69 -14.41 11.36
C ALA A 12 18.43 -14.84 9.91
N ALA A 13 18.73 -16.09 9.56
CA ALA A 13 18.46 -16.66 8.24
C ALA A 13 16.96 -16.89 7.98
N SER A 14 16.17 -17.23 9.02
CA SER A 14 14.71 -17.40 8.86
C SER A 14 13.94 -16.08 8.80
N LEU A 15 14.57 -14.94 9.15
CA LEU A 15 13.99 -13.59 8.98
C LEU A 15 14.20 -13.01 7.58
N GLN A 16 14.90 -13.72 6.69
CA GLN A 16 14.91 -13.38 5.26
C GLN A 16 13.61 -13.88 4.64
N MET A 17 12.50 -13.20 4.96
CA MET A 17 11.28 -13.32 4.17
C MET A 17 11.65 -12.94 2.74
N ASP A 18 11.50 -13.88 1.82
CA ASP A 18 11.54 -13.66 0.39
C ASP A 18 10.64 -12.45 0.07
N GLN A 19 11.26 -11.31 -0.23
CA GLN A 19 10.56 -10.08 -0.58
C GLN A 19 10.08 -10.26 -2.01
N GLY A 20 9.04 -11.09 -2.18
CA GLY A 20 8.51 -11.47 -3.49
C GLY A 20 8.33 -10.23 -4.37
N VAL A 21 8.84 -10.27 -5.60
CA VAL A 21 8.72 -9.14 -6.52
C VAL A 21 7.25 -8.90 -6.86
N ILE A 22 6.84 -7.64 -6.98
CA ILE A 22 5.48 -7.32 -7.45
C ILE A 22 5.31 -7.90 -8.87
N PRO A 23 4.35 -8.80 -9.11
CA PRO A 23 4.13 -9.37 -10.44
C PRO A 23 3.83 -8.30 -11.48
N ASP A 24 4.38 -8.45 -12.69
CA ASP A 24 4.36 -7.38 -13.69
C ASP A 24 2.95 -6.90 -14.08
N LYS A 25 1.94 -7.78 -13.96
CA LYS A 25 0.52 -7.45 -14.20
C LYS A 25 -0.06 -6.35 -13.30
N PHE A 26 0.59 -6.06 -12.17
CA PHE A 26 0.17 -5.01 -11.26
C PHE A 26 0.80 -3.65 -11.60
N PHE A 27 1.77 -3.57 -12.53
CA PHE A 27 2.26 -2.28 -13.02
C PHE A 27 1.31 -1.72 -14.07
N GLY A 28 1.05 -0.41 -13.98
CA GLY A 28 0.17 0.28 -14.91
C GLY A 28 -0.67 1.36 -14.25
N ARG A 29 -1.67 1.82 -15.00
CA ARG A 29 -2.64 2.84 -14.60
C ARG A 29 -4.04 2.21 -14.55
N PHE A 30 -4.67 2.27 -13.39
CA PHE A 30 -5.94 1.61 -13.09
C PHE A 30 -6.96 2.64 -12.62
N THR A 31 -8.01 2.85 -13.40
CA THR A 31 -9.12 3.73 -13.04
C THR A 31 -10.19 2.91 -12.33
N LEU A 32 -10.74 3.45 -11.22
CA LEU A 32 -11.87 2.84 -10.54
C LEU A 32 -13.08 2.78 -11.49
N GLU A 33 -13.49 1.56 -11.84
CA GLU A 33 -14.67 1.31 -12.67
C GLU A 33 -15.91 1.03 -11.82
N ARG A 34 -15.76 0.20 -10.78
CA ARG A 34 -16.85 -0.24 -9.91
C ARG A 34 -16.37 -0.37 -8.47
N SER A 35 -17.26 -0.11 -7.53
CA SER A 35 -17.07 -0.35 -6.10
C SER A 35 -18.25 -1.13 -5.52
N GLU A 36 -17.97 -1.96 -4.52
CA GLU A 36 -18.97 -2.75 -3.79
C GLU A 36 -18.75 -2.52 -2.29
N ASN A 37 -19.84 -2.34 -1.54
CA ASN A 37 -19.85 -2.12 -0.08
C ASN A 37 -19.00 -0.92 0.42
N PHE A 38 -18.70 0.05 -0.45
CA PHE A 38 -17.80 1.16 -0.11
C PHE A 38 -18.45 2.20 0.81
N ASP A 39 -19.76 2.47 0.68
CA ASP A 39 -20.47 3.38 1.58
C ASP A 39 -20.56 2.79 3.00
N GLU A 40 -20.84 1.49 3.09
CA GLU A 40 -20.90 0.72 4.33
C GLU A 40 -19.53 0.68 5.01
N PHE A 41 -18.46 0.44 4.25
CA PHE A 41 -17.10 0.51 4.76
C PHE A 41 -16.78 1.90 5.34
N LEU A 42 -17.10 2.98 4.62
CA LEU A 42 -16.88 4.34 5.09
C LEU A 42 -17.74 4.67 6.32
N ALA A 43 -18.97 4.16 6.38
CA ALA A 43 -19.85 4.32 7.55
C ALA A 43 -19.28 3.60 8.78
N ALA A 44 -18.80 2.36 8.62
CA ALA A 44 -18.14 1.60 9.68
C ALA A 44 -16.84 2.26 10.18
N LYS A 45 -16.15 3.01 9.30
CA LYS A 45 -15.00 3.85 9.64
C LYS A 45 -15.35 5.17 10.32
N GLY A 46 -16.64 5.45 10.56
CA GLY A 46 -17.11 6.68 11.22
C GLY A 46 -17.17 7.91 10.33
N VAL A 47 -17.09 7.75 8.99
CA VAL A 47 -17.18 8.88 8.07
C VAL A 47 -18.61 9.38 7.98
N ASN A 48 -18.85 10.67 8.17
CA ASN A 48 -20.19 11.28 8.12
C ASN A 48 -20.86 11.08 6.74
N TRP A 49 -22.18 10.85 6.74
CA TRP A 49 -22.99 10.53 5.56
C TRP A 49 -22.77 11.47 4.37
N LEU A 50 -22.75 12.79 4.60
CA LEU A 50 -22.55 13.77 3.53
C LEU A 50 -21.18 13.62 2.87
N VAL A 51 -20.13 13.39 3.66
CA VAL A 51 -18.77 13.18 3.16
C VAL A 51 -18.68 11.87 2.37
N ARG A 52 -19.38 10.81 2.82
CA ARG A 52 -19.41 9.54 2.08
C ARG A 52 -20.02 9.67 0.70
N LYS A 53 -21.10 10.46 0.55
CA LYS A 53 -21.71 10.71 -0.76
C LYS A 53 -20.75 11.46 -1.69
N MET A 54 -20.03 12.46 -1.17
CA MET A 54 -19.00 13.16 -1.95
C MET A 54 -17.86 12.22 -2.38
N ILE A 55 -17.41 11.33 -1.50
CA ILE A 55 -16.37 10.33 -1.81
C ILE A 55 -16.84 9.36 -2.89
N GLN A 56 -18.11 8.94 -2.88
CA GLN A 56 -18.66 8.03 -3.90
C GLN A 56 -18.70 8.64 -5.31
N PHE A 57 -18.88 9.96 -5.42
CA PHE A 57 -18.79 10.65 -6.71
C PHE A 57 -17.34 10.88 -7.17
N ALA A 58 -16.35 10.71 -6.28
CA ALA A 58 -14.95 10.88 -6.65
C ALA A 58 -14.43 9.61 -7.35
N SER A 59 -13.79 9.79 -8.50
CA SER A 59 -13.00 8.73 -9.13
C SER A 59 -11.56 8.76 -8.61
N VAL A 60 -10.97 7.58 -8.47
CA VAL A 60 -9.55 7.40 -8.13
C VAL A 60 -8.89 6.66 -9.29
N THR A 61 -7.74 7.17 -9.73
CA THR A 61 -6.83 6.42 -10.58
C THR A 61 -5.59 6.02 -9.80
N LYS A 62 -5.30 4.72 -9.72
CA LYS A 62 -4.08 4.22 -9.10
C LYS A 62 -3.02 3.98 -10.18
N VAL A 63 -1.79 4.45 -9.95
CA VAL A 63 -0.63 4.17 -10.80
C VAL A 63 0.37 3.38 -9.97
N ILE A 64 0.84 2.25 -10.50
CA ILE A 64 1.90 1.45 -9.88
C ILE A 64 3.03 1.29 -10.90
N ALA A 65 4.25 1.61 -10.51
CA ALA A 65 5.42 1.57 -11.40
C ALA A 65 6.68 1.14 -10.66
N LYS A 66 7.67 0.63 -11.40
CA LYS A 66 9.04 0.46 -10.90
C LYS A 66 9.67 1.85 -10.72
N ASN A 67 10.36 2.07 -9.60
CA ASN A 67 11.11 3.31 -9.39
C ASN A 67 12.44 3.24 -10.17
N LYS A 68 12.92 4.37 -10.70
CA LYS A 68 14.18 4.43 -11.47
C LYS A 68 15.43 4.23 -10.62
N VAL A 69 15.36 4.53 -9.32
CA VAL A 69 16.46 4.47 -8.36
C VAL A 69 16.37 3.20 -7.53
N ALA A 70 15.29 3.03 -6.76
CA ALA A 70 15.08 1.88 -5.90
C ALA A 70 13.61 1.74 -5.49
N GLY A 71 13.13 0.50 -5.36
CA GLY A 71 11.76 0.19 -4.92
C GLY A 71 10.69 0.49 -5.97
N TYR A 72 9.53 0.91 -5.52
CA TYR A 72 8.33 1.08 -6.32
C TYR A 72 7.70 2.46 -6.11
N ASN A 73 6.95 2.89 -7.12
CA ASN A 73 6.09 4.06 -7.04
C ASN A 73 4.64 3.60 -7.01
N MET A 74 3.85 4.18 -6.11
CA MET A 74 2.41 4.03 -6.05
C MET A 74 1.76 5.41 -5.89
N GLU A 75 0.90 5.78 -6.82
CA GLU A 75 0.20 7.06 -6.80
C GLU A 75 -1.31 6.81 -6.78
N ASN A 76 -2.03 7.56 -5.95
CA ASN A 76 -3.49 7.63 -6.00
C ASN A 76 -3.86 9.03 -6.47
N LEU A 77 -4.41 9.10 -7.67
CA LEU A 77 -4.74 10.34 -8.35
C LEU A 77 -6.25 10.59 -8.24
N THR A 78 -6.63 11.77 -7.78
CA THR A 78 -8.03 12.20 -7.66
C THR A 78 -8.16 13.63 -8.17
N SER A 79 -9.40 14.13 -8.29
CA SER A 79 -9.64 15.53 -8.65
C SER A 79 -9.27 16.53 -7.56
N LYS A 80 -9.14 16.10 -6.30
CA LYS A 80 -8.97 16.99 -5.13
C LYS A 80 -7.58 16.90 -4.51
N LYS A 81 -7.12 15.69 -4.20
CA LYS A 81 -5.82 15.44 -3.56
C LYS A 81 -5.20 14.16 -4.11
N ASN A 82 -3.95 14.26 -4.51
CA ASN A 82 -3.16 13.10 -4.88
C ASN A 82 -2.34 12.61 -3.67
N THR A 83 -2.08 11.31 -3.60
CA THR A 83 -1.05 10.76 -2.71
C THR A 83 0.02 10.08 -3.53
N LEU A 84 1.29 10.40 -3.25
CA LEU A 84 2.45 9.99 -4.03
C LEU A 84 3.40 9.22 -3.13
N TYR A 85 3.45 7.90 -3.27
CA TYR A 85 4.34 7.03 -2.49
C TYR A 85 5.46 6.58 -3.42
N HIS A 86 6.62 7.22 -3.34
CA HIS A 86 7.75 6.94 -4.23
C HIS A 86 8.90 6.28 -3.48
N GLY A 87 9.52 5.28 -4.10
CA GLY A 87 10.68 4.58 -3.57
C GLY A 87 10.37 3.65 -2.40
N TRP A 88 9.11 3.27 -2.19
CA TRP A 88 8.74 2.31 -1.16
C TRP A 88 9.17 0.90 -1.56
N LYS A 89 9.43 0.05 -0.59
CA LYS A 89 9.85 -1.33 -0.82
C LYS A 89 8.86 -2.30 -0.20
N LEU A 90 8.74 -3.46 -0.82
CA LEU A 90 7.91 -4.52 -0.24
C LEU A 90 8.52 -4.99 1.08
N GLY A 91 7.66 -5.29 2.05
CA GLY A 91 8.04 -5.72 3.39
C GLY A 91 8.63 -4.64 4.30
N GLU A 92 8.90 -3.44 3.79
CA GLU A 92 9.34 -2.30 4.62
C GLU A 92 8.15 -1.39 4.96
N THR A 93 8.13 -0.90 6.21
CA THR A 93 7.15 0.11 6.65
C THR A 93 7.69 1.50 6.34
N PHE A 94 6.83 2.38 5.83
CA PHE A 94 7.15 3.78 5.58
C PHE A 94 5.99 4.69 6.01
N GLU A 95 6.29 5.95 6.30
CA GLU A 95 5.26 6.94 6.60
C GLU A 95 4.78 7.64 5.34
N ALA A 96 3.46 7.78 5.19
CA ALA A 96 2.88 8.53 4.09
C ALA A 96 1.49 9.11 4.42
N ASP A 97 1.13 10.17 3.70
CA ASP A 97 -0.18 10.79 3.84
C ASP A 97 -1.27 9.97 3.14
N GLY A 98 -2.37 9.74 3.84
CA GLY A 98 -3.59 9.19 3.29
C GLY A 98 -4.43 10.22 2.53
N LEU A 99 -5.41 9.71 1.78
CA LEU A 99 -6.45 10.53 1.15
C LEU A 99 -7.39 11.16 2.19
N ASP A 100 -7.39 10.66 3.42
CA ASP A 100 -8.07 11.23 4.58
C ASP A 100 -7.33 12.45 5.17
N GLY A 101 -6.12 12.74 4.69
CA GLY A 101 -5.30 13.86 5.17
C GLY A 101 -4.41 13.54 6.36
N ASN A 102 -4.53 12.34 6.93
CA ASN A 102 -3.70 11.91 8.07
C ASN A 102 -2.45 11.19 7.57
N ARG A 103 -1.40 11.19 8.39
CA ARG A 103 -0.16 10.44 8.14
C ARG A 103 -0.26 9.05 8.76
N HIS A 104 0.11 8.04 7.98
CA HIS A 104 -0.02 6.62 8.36
C HIS A 104 1.31 5.88 8.21
N ASN A 105 1.52 4.87 9.05
CA ASN A 105 2.53 3.84 8.82
C ASN A 105 1.98 2.81 7.84
N VAL A 106 2.55 2.78 6.63
CA VAL A 106 2.11 1.92 5.52
C VAL A 106 3.11 0.79 5.35
N SER A 107 2.62 -0.45 5.29
CA SER A 107 3.39 -1.62 4.90
C SER A 107 2.65 -2.39 3.81
N SER A 108 3.39 -3.05 2.93
CA SER A 108 2.84 -3.86 1.85
C SER A 108 3.59 -5.17 1.77
N GLN A 109 2.87 -6.27 1.60
CA GLN A 109 3.43 -7.62 1.56
C GLN A 109 2.91 -8.36 0.34
N ASN A 110 3.71 -9.26 -0.22
CA ASN A 110 3.22 -10.17 -1.25
C ASN A 110 2.37 -11.24 -0.56
N GLN A 111 1.06 -11.22 -0.78
CA GLN A 111 0.22 -12.31 -0.33
C GLN A 111 0.23 -13.39 -1.41
N ALA A 112 1.06 -14.42 -1.24
CA ALA A 112 0.96 -15.63 -2.04
C ALA A 112 -0.46 -16.20 -1.88
N ARG A 113 -1.18 -16.36 -2.98
CA ARG A 113 -2.41 -17.15 -3.02
C ARG A 113 -2.07 -18.61 -3.22
#